data_AF-A0AB37QZ88-F1
#
_entry.id   AF-A0AB37QZ88-F1
#
_cell.length_a   1.000
_cell.length_b   1.000
_cell.length_c   1.000
_cell.angle_alpha   90.00
_cell.angle_beta   90.00
_cell.angle_gamma   90.00
#
_symmetry.space_group_name_H-M   'P 1'
#
loop_
_entity.id
_entity.type
_entity.pdbx_description
1 polymer ?
#
loop_
_entity_poly.entity_id
_entity_poly.type
_entity_poly.pdbx_seq_one_letter_code
_entity_poly.pdbx_strand_id
1 'polypeptide(L)'
;MAFDLDIRGMLAAQDLLALMELPLPKRKRLLNNVAKRVRSLSRQRIRNQQNLDSTPFEARKDTSKGKKKMEAGLGKLLDVTRLSGTEAELGWRNTLTRWVASQQHNGVSERRTAAQMRQWNKVPPGTAATEKQAKSLRRLGFKTRQEGKKTATRPSVAWIQQHLNYARAGLLIRVLDDQRAESAGAQSWDIKLPARQFLGASESETSQLVNLVLQQILNSPR
;
A
#
# COMPACT_ATOMS: atom_id res chain seq x y z
N MET A 1 -9.77 6.89 -1.87
CA MET A 1 -9.64 8.23 -1.26
C MET A 1 -9.32 9.21 -2.36
N ALA A 2 -10.00 10.35 -2.35
CA ALA A 2 -9.76 11.46 -3.25
C ALA A 2 -9.76 12.73 -2.39
N PHE A 3 -8.90 13.69 -2.72
CA PHE A 3 -8.91 15.00 -2.08
C PHE A 3 -9.80 15.91 -2.91
N ASP A 4 -10.90 16.37 -2.30
CA ASP A 4 -11.81 17.34 -2.89
C ASP A 4 -11.50 18.73 -2.35
N LEU A 5 -11.50 19.71 -3.24
CA LEU A 5 -11.12 21.08 -2.93
C LEU A 5 -12.31 22.01 -3.21
N ASP A 6 -12.95 22.50 -2.14
CA ASP A 6 -13.86 23.65 -2.18
C ASP A 6 -13.14 24.88 -1.61
N ILE A 7 -12.99 25.90 -2.45
CA ILE A 7 -12.21 27.11 -2.15
C ILE A 7 -13.04 28.23 -1.52
N ARG A 8 -14.36 28.10 -1.44
CA ARG A 8 -15.25 29.21 -1.02
C ARG A 8 -15.07 29.59 0.45
N GLY A 9 -14.84 28.62 1.33
CA GLY A 9 -14.61 28.86 2.75
C GLY A 9 -13.20 29.35 3.11
N MET A 10 -12.29 29.42 2.12
CA MET A 10 -10.86 29.66 2.34
C MET A 10 -10.40 31.05 1.88
N LEU A 11 -11.32 31.87 1.37
CA LEU A 11 -11.04 33.17 0.76
C LEU A 11 -11.63 34.30 1.61
N ALA A 12 -10.95 35.46 1.63
CA ALA A 12 -11.55 36.68 2.16
C ALA A 12 -12.73 37.12 1.27
N ALA A 13 -13.67 37.90 1.83
CA ALA A 13 -14.89 38.30 1.12
C ALA A 13 -14.63 38.97 -0.24
N GLN A 14 -13.58 39.80 -0.32
CA GLN A 14 -13.13 40.47 -1.55
C GLN A 14 -12.61 39.48 -2.61
N ASP A 15 -11.87 38.46 -2.19
CA ASP A 15 -11.30 37.44 -3.09
C ASP A 15 -12.40 36.48 -3.59
N LEU A 16 -13.42 36.25 -2.77
CA LEU A 16 -14.60 35.47 -3.14
C LEU A 16 -15.43 36.21 -4.21
N LEU A 17 -15.62 37.53 -4.07
CA LEU A 17 -16.25 38.35 -5.11
C LEU A 17 -15.46 38.28 -6.43
N ALA A 18 -14.15 38.51 -6.37
CA ALA A 18 -13.28 38.39 -7.54
C ALA A 18 -13.36 36.99 -8.18
N LEU A 19 -13.45 35.92 -7.37
CA LEU A 19 -13.64 34.56 -7.84
C LEU A 19 -14.99 34.37 -8.57
N MET A 20 -16.07 34.94 -8.06
CA MET A 20 -17.40 34.86 -8.67
C MET A 20 -17.47 35.61 -10.00
N GLU A 21 -16.74 36.71 -10.11
CA GLU A 21 -16.62 37.50 -11.34
C GLU A 21 -15.75 36.82 -12.42
N LEU A 22 -14.94 35.81 -12.06
CA LEU A 22 -14.11 35.11 -13.03
C LEU A 22 -14.94 34.27 -14.02
N PRO A 23 -14.67 34.42 -15.34
CA PRO A 23 -15.21 33.52 -16.36
C PRO A 23 -14.87 32.05 -16.06
N LEU A 24 -15.75 31.13 -16.47
CA LEU A 24 -15.61 29.70 -16.24
C LEU A 24 -14.22 29.12 -16.64
N PRO A 25 -13.60 29.52 -17.78
CA PRO A 25 -12.25 29.05 -18.13
C PRO A 25 -11.19 29.45 -17.11
N LYS A 26 -11.28 30.67 -16.54
CA LYS A 26 -10.33 31.16 -15.54
C LYS A 26 -10.49 30.44 -14.20
N ARG A 27 -11.74 30.17 -13.77
CA ARG A 27 -12.01 29.35 -12.57
C ARG A 27 -11.47 27.93 -12.69
N LYS A 28 -11.70 27.28 -13.84
CA LYS A 28 -11.10 25.96 -14.13
C LYS A 28 -9.57 26.00 -14.11
N ARG A 29 -8.96 27.06 -14.66
CA ARG A 29 -7.50 27.25 -14.63
C ARG A 29 -6.98 27.42 -13.20
N LEU A 30 -7.65 28.21 -12.37
CA LEU A 30 -7.35 28.39 -10.94
C LEU A 30 -7.34 27.05 -10.21
N LEU A 31 -8.47 26.34 -10.23
CA LEU A 31 -8.64 25.07 -9.54
C LEU A 31 -7.63 24.01 -10.01
N ASN A 32 -7.38 23.94 -11.32
CA ASN A 32 -6.39 23.02 -11.88
C ASN A 32 -4.96 23.35 -11.40
N ASN A 33 -4.60 24.64 -11.35
CA ASN A 33 -3.28 25.07 -10.89
C ASN A 33 -3.10 24.78 -9.39
N VAL A 34 -4.11 25.06 -8.56
CA VAL A 34 -4.09 24.72 -7.13
C VAL A 34 -3.96 23.21 -6.94
N ALA A 35 -4.79 22.41 -7.60
CA ALA A 35 -4.72 20.94 -7.53
C ALA A 35 -3.36 20.39 -7.98
N LYS A 36 -2.77 20.95 -9.06
CA LYS A 36 -1.42 20.60 -9.52
C LYS A 36 -0.34 20.97 -8.50
N ARG A 37 -0.52 22.06 -7.75
CA ARG A 37 0.42 22.49 -6.71
C ARG A 37 0.32 21.58 -5.49
N VAL A 38 -0.89 21.23 -5.04
CA VAL A 38 -1.14 20.21 -4.00
C VAL A 38 -0.55 18.85 -4.41
N ARG A 39 -0.69 18.46 -5.69
CA ARG A 39 -0.05 17.25 -6.24
C ARG A 39 1.48 17.29 -6.09
N SER A 40 2.11 18.43 -6.39
CA SER A 40 3.55 18.59 -6.23
C SER A 40 4.00 18.50 -4.77
N LEU A 41 3.26 19.12 -3.84
CA LEU A 41 3.50 19.01 -2.40
C LEU A 41 3.34 17.57 -1.91
N SER A 42 2.26 16.89 -2.31
CA SER A 42 2.03 15.48 -1.97
C SER A 42 3.17 14.58 -2.48
N ARG A 43 3.67 14.82 -3.71
CA ARG A 43 4.84 14.11 -4.26
C ARG A 43 6.13 14.43 -3.51
N GLN A 44 6.30 15.66 -3.02
CA GLN A 44 7.43 16.03 -2.20
C GLN A 44 7.40 15.32 -0.85
N ARG A 45 6.24 15.28 -0.17
CA ARG A 45 6.03 14.51 1.07
C ARG A 45 6.34 13.02 0.87
N ILE A 46 5.87 12.43 -0.23
CA ILE A 46 6.23 11.05 -0.60
C ILE A 46 7.75 10.90 -0.79
N ARG A 47 8.42 11.81 -1.50
CA ARG A 47 9.89 11.74 -1.68
C ARG A 47 10.65 11.86 -0.35
N ASN A 48 10.15 12.70 0.55
CA ASN A 48 10.72 12.94 1.87
C ASN A 48 10.30 11.88 2.91
N GLN A 49 9.32 11.03 2.58
CA GLN A 49 8.72 10.06 3.50
C GLN A 49 8.12 10.75 4.74
N GLN A 50 7.30 11.78 4.54
CA GLN A 50 6.70 12.58 5.60
C GLN A 50 5.17 12.65 5.46
N ASN A 51 4.49 12.65 6.59
CA ASN A 51 3.05 12.87 6.73
C ASN A 51 2.70 14.36 6.59
N LEU A 52 1.39 14.66 6.60
CA LEU A 52 0.85 16.03 6.56
C LEU A 52 1.29 16.87 7.76
N ASP A 53 1.44 16.25 8.92
CA ASP A 53 1.95 16.85 10.16
C ASP A 53 3.49 16.92 10.22
N SER A 54 4.18 16.63 9.11
CA SER A 54 5.65 16.54 9.00
C SER A 54 6.31 15.39 9.76
N THR A 55 5.55 14.50 10.41
CA THR A 55 6.11 13.29 11.03
C THR A 55 6.62 12.32 9.95
N PRO A 56 7.69 11.55 10.21
CA PRO A 56 8.18 10.57 9.25
C PRO A 56 7.19 9.42 9.06
N PHE A 57 7.10 8.87 7.85
CA PHE A 57 6.34 7.66 7.60
C PHE A 57 6.88 6.49 8.39
N GLU A 58 5.98 5.61 8.80
CA GLU A 58 6.40 4.33 9.33
C GLU A 58 7.11 3.50 8.26
N ALA A 59 8.30 3.01 8.62
CA ALA A 59 9.19 2.29 7.74
C ALA A 59 8.55 1.02 7.16
N ARG A 60 9.12 0.53 6.06
CA ARG A 60 8.71 -0.74 5.47
C ARG A 60 9.15 -1.89 6.37
N LYS A 61 8.27 -2.89 6.53
CA LYS A 61 8.63 -4.16 7.20
C LYS A 61 9.69 -4.94 6.42
N ASP A 62 9.65 -4.88 5.10
CA ASP A 62 10.65 -5.48 4.22
C ASP A 62 11.79 -4.47 3.97
N THR A 63 12.96 -4.77 4.52
CA THR A 63 14.18 -3.96 4.44
C THR A 63 15.22 -4.52 3.44
N SER A 64 14.81 -5.45 2.57
CA SER A 64 15.70 -6.01 1.55
C SER A 64 16.26 -4.94 0.61
N LYS A 65 17.49 -5.16 0.12
CA LYS A 65 18.18 -4.22 -0.78
C LYS A 65 17.37 -4.04 -2.08
N GLY A 66 17.33 -2.80 -2.60
CA GLY A 66 16.67 -2.45 -3.86
C GLY A 66 15.20 -2.03 -3.76
N LYS A 67 14.63 -1.97 -2.55
CA LYS A 67 13.26 -1.46 -2.37
C LYS A 67 13.22 0.06 -2.52
N LYS A 68 12.31 0.53 -3.38
CA LYS A 68 12.03 1.97 -3.56
C LYS A 68 11.41 2.56 -2.28
N LYS A 69 11.43 3.89 -2.15
CA LYS A 69 10.74 4.63 -1.07
C LYS A 69 9.23 4.32 -1.02
N MET A 70 8.60 4.39 0.15
CA MET A 70 7.16 4.12 0.33
C MET A 70 6.31 5.08 -0.49
N GLU A 71 5.18 4.60 -1.02
CA GLU A 71 4.23 5.36 -1.84
C GLU A 71 4.77 6.04 -3.12
N ALA A 72 6.02 5.79 -3.51
CA ALA A 72 6.60 6.37 -4.73
C ALA A 72 5.80 6.02 -6.00
N GLY A 73 5.24 4.82 -6.06
CA GLY A 73 4.34 4.38 -7.14
C GLY A 73 3.01 5.14 -7.13
N LEU A 74 2.39 5.32 -5.96
CA LEU A 74 1.15 6.07 -5.83
C LEU A 74 1.35 7.55 -6.20
N GLY A 75 2.46 8.15 -5.78
CA GLY A 75 2.80 9.54 -6.13
C GLY A 75 2.95 9.75 -7.64
N LYS A 76 3.49 8.76 -8.37
CA LYS A 76 3.62 8.81 -9.83
C LYS A 76 2.25 8.84 -10.52
N LEU A 77 1.31 8.05 -10.01
CA LEU A 77 -0.03 7.89 -10.60
C LEU A 77 -1.05 8.94 -10.13
N LEU A 78 -0.67 9.79 -9.17
CA LEU A 78 -1.53 10.86 -8.67
C LEU A 78 -1.76 11.91 -9.77
N ASP A 79 -3.03 12.19 -10.07
CA ASP A 79 -3.44 13.13 -11.11
C ASP A 79 -4.77 13.82 -10.76
N VAL A 80 -5.08 14.91 -11.47
CA VAL A 80 -6.38 15.58 -11.37
C VAL A 80 -7.41 14.72 -12.09
N THR A 81 -8.37 14.15 -11.36
CA THR A 81 -9.36 13.20 -11.90
C THR A 81 -10.66 13.87 -12.30
N ARG A 82 -11.05 14.94 -11.61
CA ARG A 82 -12.25 15.73 -11.87
C ARG A 82 -11.91 17.21 -11.78
N LEU A 83 -12.44 17.99 -12.71
CA LEU A 83 -12.27 19.44 -12.73
C LEU A 83 -13.56 20.09 -13.22
N SER A 84 -14.17 20.90 -12.36
CA SER A 84 -15.34 21.70 -12.68
C SER A 84 -15.02 23.19 -12.51
N GLY A 85 -16.03 24.07 -12.64
CA GLY A 85 -15.88 25.50 -12.34
C GLY A 85 -15.80 25.81 -10.85
N THR A 86 -16.11 24.85 -9.98
CA THR A 86 -16.24 25.04 -8.52
C THR A 86 -15.45 24.02 -7.71
N GLU A 87 -15.18 22.83 -8.25
CA GLU A 87 -14.50 21.73 -7.56
C GLU A 87 -13.36 21.17 -8.42
N ALA A 88 -12.31 20.69 -7.76
CA ALA A 88 -11.27 19.87 -8.36
C ALA A 88 -10.93 18.70 -7.45
N GLU A 89 -10.86 17.50 -8.04
CA GLU A 89 -10.53 16.27 -7.34
C GLU A 89 -9.12 15.81 -7.72
N LEU A 90 -8.29 15.59 -6.71
CA LEU A 90 -6.96 15.01 -6.86
C LEU A 90 -6.98 13.55 -6.37
N GLY A 91 -6.55 12.62 -7.22
CA GLY A 91 -6.58 11.20 -6.89
C GLY A 91 -5.99 10.30 -7.98
N TRP A 92 -6.57 9.11 -8.10
CA TRP A 92 -6.15 8.09 -9.06
C TRP A 92 -7.31 7.71 -9.98
N ARG A 93 -7.02 7.55 -11.27
CA ARG A 93 -7.98 7.09 -12.29
C ARG A 93 -8.36 5.61 -12.08
N ASN A 94 -7.39 4.77 -11.71
CA ASN A 94 -7.63 3.36 -11.46
C ASN A 94 -8.24 3.15 -10.05
N THR A 95 -9.34 2.38 -9.99
CA THR A 95 -10.10 2.11 -8.77
C THR A 95 -9.30 1.32 -7.74
N LEU A 96 -8.54 0.31 -8.16
CA LEU A 96 -7.67 -0.47 -7.28
C LEU A 96 -6.57 0.41 -6.69
N THR A 97 -5.93 1.26 -7.49
CA THR A 97 -4.91 2.20 -7.00
C THR A 97 -5.51 3.20 -6.01
N ARG A 98 -6.71 3.72 -6.30
CA ARG A 98 -7.47 4.61 -5.40
C ARG A 98 -7.84 3.93 -4.08
N TRP A 99 -8.17 2.64 -4.13
CA TRP A 99 -8.45 1.84 -2.94
C TRP A 99 -7.17 1.61 -2.13
N VAL A 100 -6.08 1.13 -2.73
CA VAL A 100 -4.77 0.96 -2.06
C VAL A 100 -4.32 2.25 -1.40
N ALA A 101 -4.43 3.37 -2.10
CA ALA A 101 -4.09 4.68 -1.55
C ALA A 101 -4.92 5.04 -0.32
N SER A 102 -6.21 4.70 -0.30
CA SER A 102 -7.05 4.93 0.89
C SER A 102 -6.62 4.09 2.09
N GLN A 103 -6.24 2.83 1.84
CA GLN A 103 -5.79 1.93 2.90
C GLN A 103 -4.47 2.43 3.50
N GLN A 104 -3.54 2.85 2.65
CA GLN A 104 -2.26 3.42 3.08
C GLN A 104 -2.44 4.74 3.82
N HIS A 105 -3.32 5.62 3.33
CA HIS A 105 -3.54 6.94 3.91
C HIS A 105 -4.16 6.85 5.30
N ASN A 106 -5.22 6.07 5.46
CA ASN A 106 -5.95 5.98 6.72
C ASN A 106 -5.35 4.98 7.70
N GLY A 107 -4.57 4.01 7.20
CA GLY A 107 -4.21 2.82 7.95
C GLY A 107 -5.44 1.92 8.13
N VAL A 108 -5.24 0.61 8.01
CA VAL A 108 -6.32 -0.38 8.17
C VAL A 108 -5.79 -1.59 8.91
N SER A 109 -6.58 -2.09 9.84
CA SER A 109 -6.31 -3.38 10.48
C SER A 109 -7.23 -4.42 9.86
N GLU A 110 -6.65 -5.51 9.39
CA GLU A 110 -7.41 -6.58 8.76
C GLU A 110 -7.08 -7.92 9.39
N ARG A 111 -8.11 -8.62 9.86
CA ARG A 111 -7.98 -9.98 10.34
C ARG A 111 -7.90 -10.94 9.16
N ARG A 112 -6.84 -11.75 9.14
CA ARG A 112 -6.64 -12.80 8.15
C ARG A 112 -6.78 -14.17 8.80
N THR A 113 -7.27 -15.13 8.02
CA THR A 113 -7.37 -16.53 8.44
C THR A 113 -6.50 -17.44 7.57
N ALA A 114 -6.05 -18.54 8.16
CA ALA A 114 -5.31 -19.57 7.44
C ALA A 114 -6.13 -20.18 6.29
N ALA A 115 -7.46 -20.29 6.45
CA ALA A 115 -8.36 -20.79 5.41
C ALA A 115 -8.41 -19.86 4.18
N GLN A 116 -8.57 -18.54 4.39
CA GLN A 116 -8.53 -17.55 3.30
C GLN A 116 -7.20 -17.61 2.52
N MET A 117 -6.07 -17.69 3.24
CA MET A 117 -4.75 -17.78 2.61
C MET A 117 -4.57 -19.05 1.76
N ARG A 118 -5.16 -20.18 2.16
CA ARG A 118 -5.13 -21.42 1.34
C ARG A 118 -5.93 -21.26 0.05
N GLN A 119 -7.06 -20.55 0.10
CA GLN A 119 -7.89 -20.31 -1.07
C GLN A 119 -7.19 -19.39 -2.09
N TRP A 120 -6.46 -18.39 -1.61
CA TRP A 120 -5.74 -17.42 -2.45
C TRP A 120 -4.42 -17.96 -2.99
N ASN A 121 -3.65 -18.68 -2.17
CA ASN A 121 -2.37 -19.25 -2.56
C ASN A 121 -2.54 -20.70 -3.01
N LYS A 122 -3.25 -20.90 -4.13
CA LYS A 122 -3.36 -22.23 -4.74
C LYS A 122 -2.00 -22.64 -5.31
N VAL A 123 -1.50 -23.78 -4.83
CA VAL A 123 -0.26 -24.37 -5.34
C VAL A 123 -0.63 -25.39 -6.41
N PRO A 124 -0.03 -25.32 -7.62
CA PRO A 124 -0.26 -26.32 -8.65
C PRO A 124 0.04 -27.74 -8.16
N PRO A 125 -0.73 -28.75 -8.58
CA PRO A 125 -0.45 -30.14 -8.23
C PRO A 125 0.94 -30.55 -8.74
N GLY A 126 1.64 -31.39 -7.97
CA GLY A 126 2.99 -31.85 -8.31
C GLY A 126 4.12 -30.85 -8.01
N THR A 127 3.82 -29.64 -7.53
CA THR A 127 4.86 -28.70 -7.06
C THR A 127 5.73 -29.36 -5.99
N ALA A 128 7.05 -29.31 -6.17
CA ALA A 128 8.03 -29.84 -5.22
C ALA A 128 7.91 -29.18 -3.84
N ALA A 129 8.36 -29.87 -2.79
CA ALA A 129 8.41 -29.29 -1.45
C ALA A 129 9.33 -28.05 -1.41
N THR A 130 8.89 -27.02 -0.68
CA THR A 130 9.73 -25.82 -0.48
C THR A 130 10.90 -26.13 0.46
N GLU A 131 11.99 -25.39 0.31
CA GLU A 131 13.16 -25.52 1.20
C GLU A 131 12.77 -25.33 2.68
N LYS A 132 11.84 -24.41 2.95
CA LYS A 132 11.29 -24.19 4.30
C LYS A 132 10.57 -25.41 4.84
N GLN A 133 9.73 -26.06 4.04
CA GLN A 133 9.04 -27.31 4.44
C GLN A 133 10.05 -28.42 4.69
N ALA A 134 11.06 -28.57 3.83
CA ALA A 134 12.10 -29.58 4.00
C ALA A 134 12.92 -29.36 5.30
N LYS A 135 13.30 -28.11 5.60
CA LYS A 135 13.95 -27.76 6.87
C LYS A 135 13.04 -28.04 8.07
N SER A 136 11.74 -27.71 7.97
CA SER A 136 10.75 -27.99 9.03
C SER A 136 10.63 -29.48 9.30
N LEU A 137 10.47 -30.31 8.26
CA LEU A 137 10.41 -31.78 8.40
C LEU A 137 11.65 -32.34 9.09
N ARG A 138 12.84 -31.85 8.74
CA ARG A 138 14.09 -32.27 9.39
C ARG A 138 14.11 -31.88 10.88
N ARG A 139 13.66 -30.67 11.22
CA ARG A 139 13.54 -30.19 12.62
C ARG A 139 12.56 -31.06 13.41
N LEU A 140 11.44 -31.40 12.80
CA LEU A 140 10.41 -32.30 13.35
C LEU A 140 10.84 -33.77 13.38
N GLY A 141 12.08 -34.06 12.97
CA GLY A 141 12.67 -35.38 13.08
C GLY A 141 12.11 -36.39 12.08
N PHE A 142 11.55 -35.94 10.97
CA PHE A 142 11.11 -36.79 9.86
C PHE A 142 12.23 -37.76 9.47
N LYS A 143 11.91 -39.05 9.47
CA LYS A 143 12.79 -40.13 9.01
C LYS A 143 12.06 -40.90 7.91
N THR A 144 12.80 -41.27 6.88
CA THR A 144 12.30 -42.12 5.82
C THR A 144 13.36 -43.16 5.45
N ARG A 145 12.90 -44.29 4.92
CA ARG A 145 13.80 -45.30 4.37
C ARG A 145 14.31 -44.79 3.03
N GLN A 146 15.61 -44.56 2.95
CA GLN A 146 16.27 -44.15 1.72
C GLN A 146 16.84 -45.40 1.05
N GLU A 147 16.86 -45.39 -0.28
CA GLU A 147 17.51 -46.43 -1.05
C GLU A 147 18.97 -46.59 -0.62
N GLY A 148 19.43 -47.85 -0.50
CA GLY A 148 20.77 -48.18 0.00
C GLY A 148 20.95 -48.10 1.53
N LYS A 149 19.97 -47.63 2.31
CA LYS A 149 20.06 -47.60 3.79
C LYS A 149 19.22 -48.68 4.45
N LYS A 150 19.84 -49.40 5.40
CA LYS A 150 19.18 -50.47 6.17
C LYS A 150 18.14 -49.94 7.17
N THR A 151 18.29 -48.70 7.64
CA THR A 151 17.42 -48.08 8.65
C THR A 151 16.81 -46.77 8.16
N ALA A 152 15.70 -46.35 8.78
CA ALA A 152 15.08 -45.06 8.50
C ALA A 152 15.99 -43.92 8.98
N THR A 153 16.40 -43.04 8.07
CA THR A 153 17.32 -41.93 8.37
C THR A 153 16.67 -40.59 8.06
N ARG A 154 17.17 -39.53 8.70
CA ARG A 154 16.72 -38.16 8.43
C ARG A 154 17.23 -37.73 7.04
N PRO A 155 16.35 -37.49 6.05
CA PRO A 155 16.79 -37.10 4.71
C PRO A 155 17.40 -35.69 4.68
N SER A 156 18.19 -35.43 3.65
CA SER A 156 18.71 -34.09 3.37
C SER A 156 17.61 -33.19 2.84
N VAL A 157 17.84 -31.87 2.86
CA VAL A 157 16.89 -30.89 2.30
C VAL A 157 16.65 -31.16 0.82
N ALA A 158 17.71 -31.36 0.04
CA ALA A 158 17.63 -31.66 -1.39
C ALA A 158 16.83 -32.94 -1.66
N TRP A 159 17.06 -34.01 -0.87
CA TRP A 159 16.33 -35.26 -1.02
C TRP A 159 14.82 -35.05 -0.82
N ILE A 160 14.43 -34.29 0.22
CA ILE A 160 13.01 -33.99 0.49
C ILE A 160 12.39 -33.23 -0.68
N GLN A 161 13.08 -32.24 -1.26
CA GLN A 161 12.54 -31.47 -2.37
C GLN A 161 12.36 -32.30 -3.64
N GLN A 162 13.23 -33.28 -3.87
CA GLN A 162 13.15 -34.19 -5.01
C GLN A 162 12.05 -35.26 -4.86
N HIS A 163 11.82 -35.76 -3.65
CA HIS A 163 10.96 -36.93 -3.42
C HIS A 163 9.59 -36.61 -2.81
N LEU A 164 9.42 -35.42 -2.23
CA LEU A 164 8.15 -34.98 -1.66
C LEU A 164 7.60 -33.77 -2.42
N ASN A 165 6.30 -33.83 -2.71
CA ASN A 165 5.57 -32.68 -3.20
C ASN A 165 5.12 -31.78 -2.04
N TYR A 166 4.75 -30.55 -2.37
CA TYR A 166 4.32 -29.51 -1.43
C TYR A 166 3.20 -29.97 -0.49
N ALA A 167 2.19 -30.65 -1.03
CA ALA A 167 1.01 -31.09 -0.28
C ALA A 167 1.37 -32.20 0.73
N ARG A 168 2.11 -33.22 0.30
CA ARG A 168 2.59 -34.32 1.15
C ARG A 168 3.51 -33.81 2.23
N ALA A 169 4.44 -32.91 1.89
CA ALA A 169 5.34 -32.30 2.88
C ALA A 169 4.56 -31.50 3.92
N GLY A 170 3.55 -30.71 3.51
CA GLY A 170 2.69 -29.97 4.43
C GLY A 170 1.87 -30.86 5.37
N LEU A 171 1.33 -31.97 4.85
CA LEU A 171 0.62 -32.96 5.67
C LEU A 171 1.53 -33.62 6.70
N LEU A 172 2.72 -34.05 6.28
CA LEU A 172 3.71 -34.66 7.17
C LEU A 172 4.15 -33.71 8.28
N ILE A 173 4.34 -32.41 7.97
CA ILE A 173 4.64 -31.39 8.98
C ILE A 173 3.53 -31.35 10.03
N ARG A 174 2.27 -31.26 9.61
CA ARG A 174 1.13 -31.20 10.55
C ARG A 174 1.08 -32.43 11.45
N VAL A 175 1.20 -33.63 10.89
CA VAL A 175 1.15 -34.88 11.67
C VAL A 175 2.29 -34.93 12.69
N LEU A 176 3.50 -34.50 12.31
CA LEU A 176 4.65 -34.50 13.21
C LEU A 176 4.59 -33.39 14.26
N ASP A 177 4.04 -32.22 13.93
CA ASP A 177 3.77 -31.13 14.88
C ASP A 177 2.80 -31.61 15.96
N ASP A 178 1.67 -32.21 15.55
CA ASP A 178 0.63 -32.73 16.45
C ASP A 178 1.21 -33.81 17.40
N GLN A 179 2.04 -34.72 16.88
CA GLN A 179 2.71 -35.76 17.66
C GLN A 179 3.69 -35.20 18.70
N ARG A 180 4.27 -34.02 18.46
CA ARG A 180 5.22 -33.38 19.37
C ARG A 180 4.57 -32.39 20.33
N ALA A 181 3.25 -32.20 20.23
CA ALA A 181 2.56 -31.06 20.84
C ALA A 181 3.23 -29.71 20.51
N GLU A 182 3.94 -29.63 19.36
CA GLU A 182 4.38 -28.35 18.81
C GLU A 182 3.11 -27.65 18.29
N SER A 183 2.89 -26.41 18.72
CA SER A 183 1.63 -25.69 18.50
C SER A 183 1.18 -25.72 17.03
N ALA A 184 -0.06 -26.16 16.77
CA ALA A 184 -0.70 -25.96 15.48
C ALA A 184 -0.72 -24.46 15.18
N GLY A 185 -0.02 -24.03 14.12
CA GLY A 185 0.18 -22.61 13.83
C GLY A 185 -1.10 -21.76 13.85
N ALA A 186 -0.95 -20.44 14.07
CA ALA A 186 -2.07 -19.53 14.26
C ALA A 186 -3.13 -19.64 13.14
N GLN A 187 -4.38 -19.91 13.52
CA GLN A 187 -5.50 -20.02 12.57
C GLN A 187 -5.98 -18.66 12.06
N SER A 188 -5.69 -17.59 12.80
CA SER A 188 -5.93 -16.22 12.38
C SER A 188 -4.91 -15.27 12.97
N TRP A 189 -4.62 -14.18 12.27
CA TRP A 189 -3.75 -13.11 12.73
C TRP A 189 -4.24 -11.76 12.24
N ASP A 190 -3.94 -10.70 12.98
CA ASP A 190 -4.29 -9.33 12.61
C ASP A 190 -3.13 -8.66 11.87
N ILE A 191 -3.40 -8.16 10.67
CA ILE A 191 -2.45 -7.36 9.90
C ILE A 191 -2.77 -5.90 10.16
N LYS A 192 -1.89 -5.22 10.90
CA LYS A 192 -1.94 -3.77 11.09
C LYS A 192 -1.16 -3.06 9.98
N LEU A 193 -1.86 -2.23 9.21
CA LEU A 193 -1.27 -1.28 8.26
C LEU A 193 -1.26 0.11 8.92
N PRO A 194 -0.10 0.70 9.21
CA PRO A 194 -0.04 2.04 9.81
C PRO A 194 -0.41 3.11 8.77
N ALA A 195 -1.01 4.19 9.26
CA ALA A 195 -1.43 5.33 8.45
C ALA A 195 -0.22 6.12 7.91
N ARG A 196 -0.30 6.52 6.64
CA ARG A 196 0.70 7.33 5.94
C ARG A 196 -0.02 8.45 5.20
N GLN A 197 -0.30 9.54 5.90
CA GLN A 197 -1.10 10.64 5.41
C GLN A 197 -0.25 11.58 4.56
N PHE A 198 -0.20 11.36 3.24
CA PHE A 198 0.62 12.17 2.33
C PHE A 198 -0.17 13.09 1.41
N LEU A 199 -1.45 12.76 1.18
CA LEU A 199 -2.32 13.43 0.21
C LEU A 199 -3.14 14.51 0.92
N GLY A 200 -3.13 15.72 0.38
CA GLY A 200 -3.87 16.86 0.91
C GLY A 200 -2.95 18.02 1.24
N ALA A 201 -3.50 19.02 1.92
CA ALA A 201 -2.79 20.17 2.46
C ALA A 201 -3.52 20.60 3.74
N SER A 202 -2.83 21.24 4.68
CA SER A 202 -3.54 21.88 5.81
C SER A 202 -4.47 22.99 5.28
N GLU A 203 -5.45 23.40 6.06
CA GLU A 203 -6.31 24.53 5.67
C GLU A 203 -5.51 25.81 5.41
N SER A 204 -4.45 26.05 6.20
CA SER A 204 -3.54 27.19 6.03
C SER A 204 -2.73 27.08 4.73
N GLU A 205 -2.13 25.92 4.44
CA GLU A 205 -1.41 25.67 3.18
C GLU A 205 -2.36 25.82 1.99
N THR A 206 -3.59 25.31 2.10
CA THR A 206 -4.57 25.37 1.02
C THR A 206 -4.99 26.81 0.75
N SER A 207 -5.33 27.58 1.79
CA SER A 207 -5.70 28.99 1.67
C SER A 207 -4.58 29.84 1.07
N GLN A 208 -3.33 29.63 1.52
CA GLN A 208 -2.16 30.30 0.94
C GLN A 208 -1.96 29.97 -0.54
N LEU A 209 -2.13 28.70 -0.92
CA LEU A 209 -2.02 28.28 -2.31
C LEU A 209 -3.12 28.89 -3.18
N VAL A 210 -4.36 28.91 -2.69
CA VAL A 210 -5.49 29.49 -3.42
C VAL A 210 -5.25 30.98 -3.63
N ASN A 211 -4.90 31.73 -2.57
CA ASN A 211 -4.62 33.16 -2.67
C ASN A 211 -3.49 33.46 -3.65
N LEU A 212 -2.38 32.72 -3.56
CA LEU A 212 -1.24 32.90 -4.47
C LEU A 212 -1.64 32.68 -5.93
N VAL A 213 -2.39 31.61 -6.22
CA VAL A 213 -2.79 31.31 -7.61
C VAL A 213 -3.88 32.28 -8.10
N LEU A 214 -4.78 32.72 -7.22
CA LEU A 214 -5.79 33.72 -7.56
C LEU A 214 -5.12 35.04 -7.99
N GLN A 215 -4.19 35.54 -7.19
CA GLN A 215 -3.42 36.74 -7.50
C GLN A 215 -2.64 36.60 -8.81
N GLN A 216 -2.06 35.42 -9.09
CA GLN A 216 -1.41 35.16 -10.37
C GLN A 216 -2.37 35.22 -11.56
N ILE A 217 -3.62 34.76 -11.40
CA ILE A 217 -4.62 34.77 -12.48
C ILE A 217 -5.18 36.16 -12.72
N LEU A 218 -5.37 36.95 -11.66
CA LEU A 218 -5.82 38.33 -11.75
C LEU A 218 -4.77 39.22 -12.43
N ASN A 219 -3.49 39.00 -12.11
CA ASN A 219 -2.37 39.80 -12.61
C ASN A 219 -1.70 39.24 -13.87
N SER A 220 -2.14 38.08 -14.39
CA SER A 220 -1.61 37.52 -15.64
C SER A 220 -2.11 38.35 -16.83
N PRO A 221 -1.23 38.77 -17.76
CA PRO A 221 -1.66 39.38 -19.01
C PRO A 221 -2.58 38.41 -19.77
N ARG A 222 -3.57 38.98 -20.46
CA ARG A 222 -4.63 38.26 -21.18
C ARG A 222 -4.06 37.40 -22.30
#